data_AF-A0A8J7TYH4-F1
#
_entry.id   AF-A0A8J7TYH4-F1
#
_cell.length_a   1.000
_cell.length_b   1.000
_cell.length_c   1.000
_cell.angle_alpha   90.00
_cell.angle_beta   90.00
_cell.angle_gamma   90.00
#
_symmetry.space_group_name_H-M   'P 1'
#
loop_
_entity.id
_entity.type
_entity.pdbx_description
1 polymer ?
#
loop_
_entity_poly.entity_id
_entity_poly.type
_entity_poly.pdbx_seq_one_letter_code
_entity_poly.pdbx_strand_id
1 'polypeptide(L)'
;MTSTRDIETSATSGPAHRQRATAGAPNVAINSVYQRLDASVLAHIDHVTALAEHAGDTTAAELARAELPRLVGALRAVLDEHRPDARGRCRVCRGRSLFRRAVAAPCRAYLNAYLSLTIDTEPPSAHPATESARPATPVRVVATTNPTRLSSAC
;
A
#
# COMPACT_ATOMS: atom_id res chain seq x y z
N MET A 1 12.76 75.80 -37.27
CA MET A 1 11.50 75.07 -37.00
C MET A 1 11.85 73.85 -36.17
N THR A 2 11.34 73.80 -34.93
CA THR A 2 11.23 72.64 -34.00
C THR A 2 12.52 71.88 -33.63
N SER A 3 12.77 71.41 -32.42
CA SER A 3 12.11 71.50 -31.11
C SER A 3 13.01 70.69 -30.15
N THR A 4 13.38 71.29 -29.03
CA THR A 4 13.42 70.74 -27.65
C THR A 4 13.49 69.21 -27.49
N ARG A 5 14.52 68.72 -26.78
CA ARG A 5 14.37 68.16 -25.41
C ARG A 5 15.68 67.64 -24.83
N ASP A 6 15.98 68.18 -23.64
CA ASP A 6 16.70 67.57 -22.53
C ASP A 6 16.14 66.17 -22.20
N ILE A 7 16.93 65.33 -21.52
CA ILE A 7 16.55 64.66 -20.26
C ILE A 7 17.71 63.79 -19.76
N GLU A 8 18.08 64.11 -18.54
CA GLU A 8 18.93 63.45 -17.57
C GLU A 8 18.20 62.23 -16.97
N THR A 9 18.82 61.04 -16.91
CA THR A 9 18.28 59.94 -16.07
C THR A 9 19.38 59.03 -15.51
N SER A 10 19.78 59.36 -14.28
CA SER A 10 19.75 58.51 -13.09
C SER A 10 19.98 57.00 -13.19
N ALA A 11 21.03 56.58 -12.48
CA ALA A 11 21.09 55.48 -11.51
C ALA A 11 20.07 54.33 -11.63
N THR A 12 20.60 53.13 -11.88
CA THR A 12 19.95 51.88 -11.42
C THR A 12 20.97 51.01 -10.71
N SER A 13 21.05 51.20 -9.40
CA SER A 13 21.55 50.20 -8.46
C SER A 13 20.62 48.99 -8.50
N GLY A 14 21.08 47.88 -9.08
CA GLY A 14 20.42 46.57 -9.08
C GLY A 14 21.02 45.66 -8.01
N PRO A 15 20.22 44.80 -7.35
CA PRO A 15 20.46 44.41 -5.97
C PRO A 15 21.51 43.30 -5.82
N ALA A 16 22.25 43.39 -4.71
CA ALA A 16 22.96 42.26 -4.11
C ALA A 16 21.96 41.12 -3.87
N HIS A 17 22.03 40.09 -4.72
CA HIS A 17 21.31 38.84 -4.53
C HIS A 17 21.89 38.16 -3.30
N ARG A 18 21.35 38.53 -2.13
CA ARG A 18 21.61 37.88 -0.85
C ARG A 18 21.11 36.44 -1.00
N GLN A 19 22.01 35.53 -1.37
CA GLN A 19 21.75 34.09 -1.39
C GLN A 19 21.30 33.69 0.02
N ARG A 20 19.99 33.51 0.16
CA ARG A 20 19.36 33.08 1.40
C ARG A 20 19.80 31.64 1.62
N ALA A 21 20.47 31.42 2.75
CA ALA A 21 20.95 30.12 3.20
C ALA A 21 19.86 29.04 3.05
N THR A 22 20.22 27.94 2.40
CA THR A 22 19.39 26.76 2.18
C THR A 22 19.16 26.01 3.48
N ALA A 23 18.14 26.41 4.23
CA ALA A 23 17.56 25.59 5.30
C ALA A 23 16.68 24.43 4.75
N GLY A 24 17.05 23.84 3.60
CA GLY A 24 16.27 22.83 2.87
C GLY A 24 17.06 21.57 2.45
N ALA A 25 18.37 21.53 2.69
CA ALA A 25 19.25 20.46 2.21
C ALA A 25 19.02 19.05 2.80
N PRO A 26 18.63 18.85 4.09
CA PRO A 26 18.54 17.49 4.63
C PRO A 26 17.24 16.76 4.24
N ASN A 27 16.11 17.47 4.11
CA ASN A 27 14.82 16.85 3.83
C ASN A 27 14.70 16.39 2.36
N VAL A 28 15.26 17.17 1.41
CA VAL A 28 15.30 16.78 -0.01
C VAL A 28 16.19 15.56 -0.25
N ALA A 29 17.34 15.48 0.41
CA ALA A 29 18.24 14.34 0.30
C ALA A 29 17.61 13.05 0.86
N ILE A 30 16.98 13.10 2.05
CA ILE A 30 16.28 11.95 2.65
C ILE A 30 15.13 11.48 1.75
N ASN A 31 14.34 12.41 1.20
CA ASN A 31 13.26 12.06 0.28
C ASN A 31 13.77 11.40 -1.00
N SER A 32 14.94 11.82 -1.52
CA SER A 32 15.56 11.20 -2.71
C SER A 32 16.08 9.78 -2.46
N VAL A 33 16.60 9.49 -1.26
CA VAL A 33 17.04 8.15 -0.88
C VAL A 33 15.83 7.24 -0.72
N TYR A 34 14.78 7.70 -0.04
CA TYR A 34 13.53 6.95 0.09
C TYR A 34 12.92 6.62 -1.28
N GLN A 35 12.83 7.60 -2.17
CA GLN A 35 12.31 7.40 -3.53
C GLN A 35 13.11 6.36 -4.32
N ARG A 36 14.43 6.33 -4.17
CA ARG A 36 15.27 5.33 -4.83
C ARG A 36 15.04 3.92 -4.28
N LEU A 37 14.93 3.79 -2.95
CA LEU A 37 14.63 2.52 -2.31
C LEU A 37 13.25 2.01 -2.73
N ASP A 38 12.24 2.87 -2.68
CA ASP A 38 10.87 2.57 -3.09
C ASP A 38 10.81 2.11 -4.55
N ALA A 39 11.38 2.90 -5.47
CA ALA A 39 11.43 2.54 -6.89
C ALA A 39 12.17 1.22 -7.14
N SER A 40 13.30 0.98 -6.46
CA SER A 40 14.07 -0.26 -6.61
C SER A 40 13.32 -1.48 -6.11
N VAL A 41 12.61 -1.36 -4.98
CA VAL A 41 11.85 -2.47 -4.40
C VAL A 41 10.63 -2.78 -5.26
N LEU A 42 9.88 -1.75 -5.67
CA LEU A 42 8.69 -1.94 -6.51
C LEU A 42 9.07 -2.50 -7.88
N ALA A 43 10.12 -1.98 -8.53
CA ALA A 43 10.60 -2.52 -9.80
C ALA A 43 11.01 -4.00 -9.71
N HIS A 44 11.60 -4.42 -8.58
CA HIS A 44 11.94 -5.82 -8.37
C HIS A 44 10.69 -6.69 -8.21
N ILE A 45 9.70 -6.24 -7.44
CA ILE A 45 8.42 -6.96 -7.26
C ILE A 45 7.69 -7.08 -8.61
N ASP A 46 7.64 -6.00 -9.39
CA ASP A 46 7.02 -6.00 -10.72
C ASP A 46 7.74 -6.96 -11.67
N HIS A 47 9.07 -7.01 -11.61
CA HIS A 47 9.85 -7.94 -12.43
C HIS A 47 9.54 -9.41 -12.10
N VAL A 48 9.50 -9.77 -10.82
CA VAL A 48 9.16 -11.15 -10.39
C VAL A 48 7.72 -11.49 -10.79
N THR A 49 6.80 -10.53 -10.69
CA THR A 49 5.39 -10.70 -11.09
C THR A 49 5.27 -10.94 -12.59
N ALA A 50 5.90 -10.11 -13.43
CA ALA A 50 5.87 -10.25 -14.88
C ALA A 50 6.45 -11.58 -15.36
N LEU A 51 7.54 -12.05 -14.73
CA LEU A 51 8.10 -13.36 -15.06
C LEU A 51 7.17 -14.50 -14.60
N ALA A 52 6.51 -14.39 -13.45
CA ALA A 52 5.55 -15.39 -13.01
C ALA A 52 4.32 -15.50 -13.94
N GLU A 53 3.90 -14.38 -14.54
CA GLU A 53 2.74 -14.33 -15.45
C GLU A 53 3.05 -14.75 -16.90
N HIS A 54 4.29 -14.55 -17.36
CA HIS A 54 4.63 -14.68 -18.77
C HIS A 54 5.70 -15.74 -19.08
N ALA A 55 6.45 -16.22 -18.07
CA ALA A 55 7.44 -17.27 -18.30
C ALA A 55 6.76 -18.64 -18.44
N GLY A 56 7.36 -19.53 -19.24
CA GLY A 56 6.93 -20.93 -19.29
C GLY A 56 7.17 -21.65 -17.96
N ASP A 57 6.40 -22.71 -17.70
CA ASP A 57 6.32 -23.41 -16.40
C ASP A 57 7.68 -23.76 -15.77
N THR A 58 8.64 -24.25 -16.56
CA THR A 58 9.99 -24.59 -16.07
C THR A 58 10.72 -23.36 -15.55
N THR A 59 10.72 -22.28 -16.33
CA THR A 59 11.34 -21.00 -15.96
C THR A 59 10.64 -20.37 -14.76
N ALA A 60 9.31 -20.45 -14.70
CA ALA A 60 8.54 -19.97 -13.55
C ALA A 60 8.88 -20.75 -12.27
N ALA A 61 9.04 -22.07 -12.35
CA ALA A 61 9.41 -22.89 -11.21
C ALA A 61 10.86 -22.63 -10.73
N GLU A 62 11.80 -22.42 -11.65
CA GLU A 62 13.17 -22.02 -11.32
C GLU A 62 13.21 -20.64 -10.66
N LEU A 63 12.48 -19.68 -11.22
CA LEU A 63 12.34 -18.35 -10.64
C LEU A 63 11.72 -18.40 -9.25
N ALA A 64 10.63 -19.16 -9.06
CA ALA A 64 9.99 -19.31 -7.77
C ALA A 64 10.96 -19.84 -6.70
N ARG A 65 11.79 -20.83 -7.05
CA ARG A 65 12.82 -21.36 -6.13
C ARG A 65 13.90 -20.31 -5.78
N ALA A 66 14.23 -19.42 -6.71
CA ALA A 66 15.22 -18.37 -6.49
C ALA A 66 14.67 -17.17 -5.69
N GLU A 67 13.43 -16.75 -5.99
CA GLU A 67 12.87 -15.48 -5.51
C GLU A 67 11.96 -15.64 -4.28
N LEU A 68 11.18 -16.72 -4.17
CA LEU A 68 10.29 -16.91 -3.02
C LEU A 68 11.03 -16.89 -1.68
N PRO A 69 12.22 -17.53 -1.50
CA PRO A 69 12.95 -17.44 -0.25
C PRO A 69 13.33 -16.00 0.13
N ARG A 70 13.66 -15.16 -0.86
CA ARG A 70 14.02 -13.75 -0.67
C ARG A 70 12.80 -12.93 -0.28
N LEU A 71 11.69 -13.10 -1.00
CA LEU A 71 10.42 -12.42 -0.71
C LEU A 71 9.86 -12.80 0.66
N VAL A 72 9.88 -14.10 1.00
CA VAL A 72 9.47 -14.59 2.33
C VAL A 72 10.40 -14.05 3.42
N GLY A 73 11.71 -13.97 3.16
CA GLY A 73 12.68 -13.36 4.07
C GLY A 73 12.38 -11.88 4.33
N ALA A 74 12.14 -11.11 3.27
CA ALA A 74 11.78 -9.70 3.36
C ALA A 74 10.46 -9.48 4.11
N LEU A 75 9.42 -10.27 3.82
CA LEU A 75 8.14 -10.21 4.52
C LEU A 75 8.31 -10.53 6.01
N ARG A 76 9.07 -11.58 6.36
CA ARG A 76 9.36 -11.92 7.76
C ARG A 76 10.07 -10.79 8.48
N ALA A 77 11.07 -10.16 7.85
CA ALA A 77 11.77 -9.02 8.44
C ALA A 77 10.82 -7.85 8.75
N VAL A 78 9.92 -7.52 7.82
CA VAL A 78 8.89 -6.48 8.03
C VAL A 78 7.92 -6.87 9.15
N LEU A 79 7.46 -8.12 9.18
CA LEU A 79 6.54 -8.58 10.23
C LEU A 79 7.21 -8.63 11.61
N ASP A 80 8.48 -9.00 11.69
CA ASP A 80 9.24 -9.03 12.94
C ASP A 80 9.42 -7.63 13.54
N GLU A 81 9.67 -6.61 12.71
CA GLU A 81 9.67 -5.21 13.15
C GLU A 81 8.29 -4.80 13.72
N HIS A 82 7.22 -5.38 13.18
CA HIS A 82 5.85 -5.12 13.57
C HIS A 82 5.30 -6.07 14.66
N ARG A 83 6.11 -6.97 15.21
CA ARG A 83 5.66 -8.03 16.12
C ARG A 83 4.80 -7.49 17.28
N PRO A 84 3.54 -7.96 17.43
CA PRO A 84 2.69 -7.56 18.54
C PRO A 84 3.26 -7.98 19.90
N ASP A 85 3.07 -7.15 20.92
CA ASP A 85 3.35 -7.51 22.31
C ASP A 85 2.39 -8.59 22.84
N ALA A 86 2.61 -9.06 24.07
CA ALA A 86 1.73 -10.05 24.71
C ALA A 86 0.26 -9.58 24.86
N ARG A 87 -0.02 -8.29 24.66
CA ARG A 87 -1.37 -7.72 24.66
C ARG A 87 -1.90 -7.48 23.24
N GLY A 88 -1.25 -8.04 22.21
CA GLY A 88 -1.64 -7.94 20.82
C GLY A 88 -1.34 -6.59 20.16
N ARG A 89 -0.45 -5.77 20.74
CA ARG A 89 -0.19 -4.40 20.24
C ARG A 89 1.20 -4.23 19.63
N CYS A 90 1.24 -3.72 18.41
CA CYS A 90 2.47 -3.35 17.73
C CYS A 90 2.98 -1.97 18.21
N ARG A 91 4.26 -1.89 18.62
CA ARG A 91 4.88 -0.65 19.12
C ARG A 91 5.12 0.39 18.01
N VAL A 92 5.48 -0.06 16.81
CA VAL A 92 5.71 0.80 15.62
C VAL A 92 4.42 1.51 15.21
N CYS A 93 3.30 0.78 15.11
CA CYS A 93 2.01 1.37 14.77
C CYS A 93 1.48 2.30 15.86
N ARG A 94 1.76 2.01 17.14
CA ARG A 94 1.31 2.82 18.29
C ARG A 94 1.98 4.19 18.33
N GLY A 95 3.29 4.26 18.04
CA GLY A 95 4.05 5.52 18.04
C GLY A 95 3.54 6.56 17.03
N ARG A 96 2.97 6.12 15.90
CA ARG A 96 2.36 7.00 14.89
C ARG A 96 0.95 7.50 15.26
N SER A 97 0.37 7.00 16.35
CA SER A 97 -1.04 7.15 16.70
C SER A 97 -1.26 7.74 18.09
N LEU A 98 -0.40 8.68 18.53
CA LEU A 98 -0.56 9.36 19.82
C LEU A 98 -1.92 10.09 19.97
N PHE A 99 -2.58 10.41 18.86
CA PHE A 99 -3.85 11.15 18.84
C PHE A 99 -5.09 10.34 18.42
N ARG A 100 -4.96 9.09 17.95
CA ARG A 100 -6.15 8.24 17.72
C ARG A 100 -6.36 7.41 18.97
N ARG A 101 -7.36 7.80 19.77
CA ARG A 101 -7.92 7.02 20.88
C ARG A 101 -7.94 5.55 20.51
N ALA A 102 -7.20 4.74 21.29
CA ALA A 102 -7.45 3.38 21.75
C ALA A 102 -8.48 2.47 21.02
N VAL A 103 -8.67 2.57 19.71
CA VAL A 103 -9.35 1.53 18.95
C VAL A 103 -8.33 0.42 18.82
N ALA A 104 -8.68 -0.76 19.31
CA ALA A 104 -7.91 -1.99 19.20
C ALA A 104 -7.87 -2.46 17.74
N ALA A 105 -7.30 -1.63 16.86
CA ALA A 105 -7.07 -2.00 15.49
C ALA A 105 -5.87 -2.97 15.46
N PRO A 106 -5.97 -4.07 14.69
CA PRO A 106 -4.83 -4.97 14.49
C PRO A 106 -3.66 -4.21 13.84
N CYS A 107 -2.45 -4.74 14.01
CA CYS A 107 -1.28 -4.21 13.34
C CYS A 107 -1.51 -4.22 11.82
N ARG A 108 -1.37 -3.06 11.16
CA ARG A 108 -1.62 -2.93 9.71
C ARG A 108 -0.74 -3.85 8.86
N ALA A 109 0.52 -4.06 9.24
CA ALA A 109 1.41 -4.97 8.51
C ALA A 109 0.90 -6.42 8.56
N TYR A 110 0.54 -6.91 9.76
CA TYR A 110 -0.03 -8.24 9.93
C TYR A 110 -1.40 -8.39 9.27
N LEU A 111 -2.26 -7.38 9.37
CA LEU A 111 -3.58 -7.41 8.73
C LEU A 111 -3.42 -7.53 7.21
N ASN A 112 -2.59 -6.69 6.59
CA ASN A 112 -2.37 -6.72 5.14
C ASN A 112 -1.77 -8.06 4.70
N ALA A 113 -0.77 -8.58 5.43
CA ALA A 113 -0.20 -9.88 5.13
C ALA A 113 -1.24 -11.01 5.21
N TYR A 114 -2.11 -10.99 6.23
CA TYR A 114 -3.18 -11.98 6.36
C TYR A 114 -4.17 -11.91 5.18
N LEU A 115 -4.64 -10.70 4.84
CA LEU A 115 -5.56 -10.50 3.72
C LEU A 115 -4.96 -11.02 2.41
N SER A 116 -3.74 -10.59 2.06
CA SER A 116 -3.11 -10.94 0.79
C SER A 116 -2.69 -12.40 0.66
N LEU A 117 -2.35 -13.07 1.76
CA LEU A 117 -1.90 -14.46 1.74
C LEU A 117 -2.99 -15.50 2.00
N THR A 118 -4.15 -15.08 2.53
CA THR A 118 -5.20 -16.01 2.98
C THR A 118 -6.53 -15.77 2.30
N ILE A 119 -6.89 -14.51 2.08
CA ILE A 119 -8.21 -14.15 1.54
C ILE A 119 -8.12 -13.95 0.02
N ASP A 120 -7.04 -13.33 -0.47
CA ASP A 120 -6.85 -13.08 -1.90
C ASP A 120 -6.35 -14.32 -2.67
N THR A 121 -6.14 -15.45 -1.98
CA THR A 121 -5.74 -16.73 -2.59
C THR A 121 -6.96 -17.57 -2.96
N GLU A 122 -7.88 -17.02 -3.74
CA GLU A 122 -8.83 -17.84 -4.49
C GLU A 122 -8.10 -18.30 -5.76
N PRO A 123 -7.91 -19.62 -6.00
CA PRO A 123 -7.33 -20.07 -7.26
C PRO A 123 -8.18 -19.53 -8.41
N PRO A 124 -7.60 -19.11 -9.55
CA PRO A 124 -8.39 -18.77 -10.72
C PRO A 124 -9.24 -20.00 -11.00
N SER A 125 -10.55 -19.86 -10.78
CA SER A 125 -11.47 -20.95 -11.03
C SER A 125 -11.22 -21.34 -12.48
N ALA A 126 -10.77 -22.58 -12.69
CA ALA A 126 -10.71 -23.17 -14.01
C ALA A 126 -12.17 -23.29 -14.45
N HIS A 127 -12.72 -22.21 -15.01
CA HIS A 127 -13.97 -22.25 -15.72
C HIS A 127 -13.72 -23.14 -16.94
N PRO A 128 -14.25 -24.38 -17.01
CA PRO A 128 -14.28 -25.07 -18.27
C PRO A 128 -15.13 -24.21 -19.21
N ALA A 129 -14.49 -23.65 -20.24
CA ALA A 129 -15.20 -23.13 -21.39
C ALA A 129 -15.88 -24.31 -22.07
N THR A 130 -17.12 -24.59 -21.68
CA THR A 130 -18.16 -25.16 -22.54
C THR A 130 -19.52 -24.92 -21.89
N GLU A 131 -20.13 -23.86 -22.37
CA GLU A 131 -21.56 -23.64 -22.52
C GLU A 131 -22.41 -24.93 -22.53
N SER A 132 -23.27 -25.08 -21.53
CA SER A 132 -24.59 -25.69 -21.74
C SER A 132 -25.58 -25.22 -20.69
N ALA A 133 -26.61 -24.56 -21.20
CA ALA A 133 -27.73 -23.93 -20.52
C ALA A 133 -28.27 -24.72 -19.30
N ARG A 134 -28.44 -24.00 -18.19
CA ARG A 134 -29.50 -24.32 -17.23
C ARG A 134 -30.14 -23.03 -16.74
N PRO A 135 -31.42 -22.75 -17.06
CA PRO A 135 -32.08 -21.55 -16.57
C PRO A 135 -32.24 -21.64 -15.05
N ALA A 136 -31.88 -20.53 -14.39
CA ALA A 136 -32.02 -20.35 -12.94
C ALA A 136 -33.49 -20.44 -12.53
N THR A 137 -33.81 -21.38 -11.65
CA THR A 137 -35.06 -21.33 -10.88
C THR A 137 -34.83 -20.41 -9.68
N PRO A 138 -35.68 -19.39 -9.44
CA PRO A 138 -35.54 -18.57 -8.25
C PRO A 138 -35.96 -19.36 -7.02
N VAL A 139 -35.01 -19.57 -6.09
CA VAL A 139 -35.29 -20.10 -4.75
C VAL A 139 -36.10 -19.05 -3.99
N ARG A 140 -37.35 -19.38 -3.66
CA ARG A 140 -38.23 -18.55 -2.82
C ARG A 140 -37.85 -18.75 -1.35
N VAL A 141 -37.25 -17.74 -0.74
CA VAL A 141 -37.02 -17.70 0.72
C VAL A 141 -38.35 -17.43 1.42
N VAL A 142 -38.90 -18.45 2.08
CA VAL A 142 -40.05 -18.30 2.98
C VAL A 142 -39.52 -17.81 4.33
N ALA A 143 -39.92 -16.60 4.72
CA ALA A 143 -39.67 -16.08 6.06
C ALA A 143 -40.40 -16.95 7.09
N THR A 144 -39.66 -17.68 7.91
CA THR A 144 -40.19 -18.30 9.12
C THR A 144 -40.23 -17.23 10.21
N THR A 145 -41.42 -16.64 10.42
CA THR A 145 -41.72 -16.00 11.70
C THR A 145 -41.83 -17.10 12.74
N ASN A 146 -40.96 -17.06 13.75
CA ASN A 146 -41.09 -17.89 14.94
C ASN A 146 -41.87 -17.08 16.00
N PRO A 147 -43.16 -17.37 16.25
CA PRO A 147 -43.78 -16.93 17.48
C PRO A 147 -43.47 -17.95 18.58
N THR A 148 -43.78 -17.59 19.82
CA THR A 148 -43.93 -18.48 21.00
C THR A 148 -42.66 -18.55 21.87
N ARG A 149 -42.67 -18.30 23.19
CA ARG A 149 -43.76 -18.32 24.19
C ARG A 149 -43.36 -17.53 25.44
N LEU A 150 -44.35 -16.91 26.07
CA LEU A 150 -44.38 -16.65 27.50
C LEU A 150 -44.46 -17.97 28.30
N SER A 151 -43.65 -18.12 29.35
CA SER A 151 -43.96 -18.81 30.63
C SER A 151 -42.69 -18.75 31.51
N SER A 152 -42.66 -18.05 32.64
CA SER A 152 -43.32 -18.28 33.95
C SER A 152 -42.41 -19.04 34.94
N ALA A 153 -42.45 -18.59 36.19
CA ALA A 153 -41.84 -19.12 37.44
C ALA A 153 -40.36 -18.80 37.73
N CYS A 154 -40.11 -17.85 38.64
CA CYS A 154 -39.95 -18.09 40.09
C CYS A 154 -40.22 -16.79 40.87
#